data_AF-A0A8I2ZPW5-F1
#
_entry.id   AF-A0A8I2ZPW5-F1
#
_cell.length_a   1.000
_cell.length_b   1.000
_cell.length_c   1.000
_cell.angle_alpha   90.00
_cell.angle_beta   90.00
_cell.angle_gamma   90.00
#
_symmetry.space_group_name_H-M   'P 1'
#
loop_
_entity.id
_entity.type
_entity.pdbx_description
1 polymer ?
#
loop_
_entity_poly.entity_id
_entity_poly.type
_entity_poly.pdbx_seq_one_letter_code
_entity_poly.pdbx_strand_id
1 'polypeptide(L)'
;MAENVAPTTGIAGATPSLQMYKQEQVKLKAMLEQRNQVARRLAAIESDIETKEAAYLDSTPHGNIIAGFDNYIKGTSGAGAQRRKQGNTEQHRVFSRSSISYRPGNWIQGNELGRKFKALVCHDGVFSTLNQWSTEELFFPLHDFGGPIWENRATYEKWDPATKLANWSTPQLVIHNELDYRLPISEGLAMFNVLQARGVPSRFLMFPDENHSR
;
A
#
# COMPACT_ATOMS: atom_id res chain seq x y z
N MET A 1 -35.11 -55.33 14.47
CA MET A 1 -34.68 -53.91 14.48
C MET A 1 -33.38 -53.87 15.26
N ALA A 2 -32.30 -54.35 14.63
CA ALA A 2 -31.23 -53.54 14.03
C ALA A 2 -30.25 -53.04 15.11
N GLU A 3 -29.21 -53.86 15.32
CA GLU A 3 -28.01 -53.57 16.12
C GLU A 3 -27.36 -52.27 15.64
N ASN A 4 -27.09 -51.37 16.58
CA ASN A 4 -26.31 -50.16 16.30
C ASN A 4 -24.84 -50.46 16.61
N VAL A 5 -24.14 -50.98 15.60
CA VAL A 5 -22.68 -51.19 15.62
C VAL A 5 -22.01 -49.82 15.57
N ALA A 6 -21.34 -49.43 16.66
CA ALA A 6 -20.50 -48.24 16.68
C ALA A 6 -19.27 -48.46 15.78
N PRO A 7 -18.90 -47.49 14.92
CA PRO A 7 -17.83 -47.67 13.95
C PRO A 7 -16.47 -47.68 14.67
N THR A 8 -15.77 -48.80 14.55
CA THR A 8 -14.34 -48.94 14.80
C THR A 8 -13.56 -48.10 13.79
N THR A 9 -13.19 -46.89 14.18
CA THR A 9 -12.07 -46.16 13.56
C THR A 9 -11.08 -45.80 14.65
N GLY A 10 -10.11 -46.68 14.82
CA GLY A 10 -8.93 -46.41 15.62
C GLY A 10 -8.12 -45.29 14.98
N ILE A 11 -8.36 -44.06 15.42
CA ILE A 11 -7.30 -43.05 15.44
C ILE A 11 -6.66 -43.22 16.81
N ALA A 12 -5.56 -43.97 16.86
CA ALA A 12 -4.67 -43.98 18.01
C ALA A 12 -4.00 -42.59 18.11
N GLY A 13 -4.78 -41.58 18.50
CA GLY A 13 -4.26 -40.32 18.99
C GLY A 13 -3.57 -40.62 20.30
N ALA A 14 -2.24 -40.62 20.29
CA ALA A 14 -1.43 -40.80 21.48
C ALA A 14 -2.00 -39.96 22.62
N THR A 15 -2.45 -40.59 23.70
CA THR A 15 -2.92 -39.89 24.90
C THR A 15 -1.77 -38.97 25.34
N PRO A 16 -1.92 -37.63 25.28
CA PRO A 16 -0.80 -36.73 25.49
C PRO A 16 -0.23 -36.96 26.88
N SER A 17 1.04 -37.35 26.94
CA SER A 17 1.68 -37.67 28.21
C SER A 17 1.76 -36.41 29.07
N LEU A 18 1.70 -36.57 30.39
CA LEU A 18 1.84 -35.45 31.34
C LEU A 18 3.13 -34.63 31.10
N GLN A 19 4.16 -35.28 30.54
CA GLN A 19 5.41 -34.65 30.13
C GLN A 19 5.25 -33.74 28.91
N MET A 20 4.51 -34.17 27.88
CA MET A 20 4.20 -33.33 26.71
C MET A 20 3.39 -32.10 27.10
N TYR A 21 2.43 -32.24 28.01
CA TYR A 21 1.66 -31.09 28.52
C TYR A 21 2.55 -30.06 29.23
N LYS A 22 3.50 -30.54 30.06
CA LYS A 22 4.48 -29.66 30.72
C LYS A 22 5.41 -28.97 29.72
N GLN A 23 5.83 -29.66 28.66
CA GLN A 23 6.66 -29.08 27.60
C GLN A 23 5.90 -27.99 26.82
N GLU A 24 4.65 -28.23 26.45
CA GLU A 24 3.81 -27.24 25.77
C GLU A 24 3.49 -26.04 26.68
N GLN A 25 3.32 -26.22 27.99
CA GLN A 25 3.18 -25.11 28.93
C GLN A 25 4.42 -24.21 28.96
N VAL A 26 5.63 -24.79 28.94
CA VAL A 26 6.89 -24.03 28.90
C VAL A 26 7.01 -23.29 27.56
N LYS A 27 6.69 -23.95 26.45
CA LYS A 27 6.72 -23.35 25.11
C LYS A 27 5.72 -22.19 24.99
N LEU A 28 4.50 -22.36 25.48
CA LEU A 28 3.49 -21.32 25.51
C LEU A 28 3.97 -20.10 26.31
N LYS A 29 4.57 -20.33 27.48
CA LYS A 29 5.12 -19.25 28.31
C LYS A 29 6.24 -18.49 27.60
N ALA A 30 7.12 -19.21 26.90
CA ALA A 30 8.19 -18.61 26.10
C ALA A 30 7.64 -17.79 24.92
N MET A 31 6.63 -18.31 24.21
CA MET A 31 5.99 -17.58 23.10
C MET A 31 5.25 -16.32 23.58
N LEU A 32 4.58 -16.37 24.73
CA LEU A 32 3.92 -15.20 25.33
C LEU A 32 4.94 -14.12 25.73
N GLU A 33 6.08 -14.52 26.28
CA GLU A 33 7.17 -13.61 26.61
C GLU A 33 7.75 -12.96 25.33
N GLN A 34 8.02 -13.77 24.30
CA GLN A 34 8.46 -13.26 23.00
C GLN A 34 7.44 -12.29 22.39
N ARG A 35 6.15 -12.61 22.44
CA ARG A 35 5.07 -11.74 21.97
C ARG A 35 5.05 -10.41 22.72
N ASN A 36 5.25 -10.43 24.04
CA ASN A 36 5.32 -9.21 24.85
C ASN A 36 6.57 -8.39 24.54
N GLN A 37 7.72 -9.01 24.30
CA GLN A 37 8.95 -8.33 23.89
C GLN A 37 8.80 -7.65 22.53
N VAL A 38 8.21 -8.35 21.55
CA VAL A 38 7.92 -7.79 20.22
C VAL A 38 6.94 -6.62 20.33
N ALA A 39 5.89 -6.74 21.13
CA ALA A 39 4.93 -5.65 21.34
C ALA A 39 5.59 -4.40 21.95
N ARG A 40 6.48 -4.57 22.94
CA ARG A 40 7.24 -3.46 23.52
C ARG A 40 8.18 -2.82 22.51
N ARG A 41 8.86 -3.63 21.69
CA ARG A 41 9.75 -3.13 20.64
C ARG A 41 8.97 -2.34 19.58
N LEU A 42 7.79 -2.81 19.21
CA LEU A 42 6.91 -2.12 18.27
C LEU A 42 6.49 -0.74 18.82
N ALA A 43 6.02 -0.70 20.07
CA ALA A 43 5.63 0.55 20.72
C ALA A 43 6.81 1.55 20.84
N ALA A 44 8.01 1.06 21.11
CA ALA A 44 9.21 1.89 21.14
C ALA A 44 9.56 2.47 19.75
N ILE A 45 9.42 1.67 18.69
CA ILE A 45 9.62 2.13 17.31
C ILE A 45 8.56 3.16 16.93
N GLU A 46 7.30 2.95 17.30
CA GLU A 46 6.21 3.90 17.04
C GLU A 46 6.48 5.26 17.71
N SER A 47 6.93 5.27 18.96
CA SER A 47 7.29 6.50 19.67
C SER A 47 8.51 7.20 19.07
N ASP A 48 9.51 6.44 18.59
CA ASP A 48 10.68 7.00 17.90
C ASP A 48 10.31 7.61 16.54
N ILE A 49 9.40 6.97 15.80
CA ILE A 49 8.84 7.52 14.56
C ILE A 49 8.11 8.82 14.84
N GLU A 50 7.21 8.86 15.83
CA GLU A 50 6.46 10.07 16.19
C GLU A 50 7.39 11.22 16.56
N THR A 51 8.44 10.93 17.34
CA THR A 51 9.45 11.94 17.72
C THR A 51 10.19 12.49 16.51
N LYS A 52 10.59 11.62 15.57
CA LYS A 52 11.29 12.01 14.34
C LYS A 52 10.38 12.77 13.38
N GLU A 53 9.11 12.36 13.25
CA GLU A 53 8.11 13.06 12.44
C GLU A 53 7.83 14.46 12.99
N ALA A 54 7.67 14.59 14.31
CA ALA A 54 7.49 15.89 14.97
C ALA A 54 8.71 16.81 14.76
N ALA A 55 9.93 16.29 14.99
CA ALA A 55 11.17 17.04 14.77
C ALA A 55 11.35 17.46 13.29
N TYR A 56 10.96 16.60 12.34
CA TYR A 56 11.00 16.91 10.91
C TYR A 56 9.99 18.00 10.53
N LEU A 57 8.77 17.95 11.06
CA LEU A 57 7.74 18.97 10.84
C LEU A 57 8.12 20.33 11.44
N ASP A 58 8.73 20.35 12.63
CA ASP A 58 9.17 21.59 13.29
C ASP A 58 10.37 22.23 12.58
N SER A 59 11.31 21.42 12.08
CA SER A 59 12.49 21.90 11.35
C SER A 59 12.19 22.29 9.89
N THR A 60 11.03 21.92 9.36
CA THR A 60 10.62 22.22 7.98
C THR A 60 9.36 23.10 7.95
N PRO A 61 9.44 24.40 8.29
CA PRO A 61 8.28 25.29 8.38
C PRO A 61 7.51 25.50 7.06
N HIS A 62 8.08 25.09 5.92
CA HIS A 62 7.44 25.12 4.61
C HIS A 62 7.05 23.73 4.08
N GLY A 63 7.36 22.65 4.82
CA GLY A 63 7.28 21.27 4.34
C GLY A 63 8.12 21.01 3.06
N ASN A 64 8.37 19.74 2.75
CA ASN A 64 8.71 19.33 1.37
C ASN A 64 7.45 19.28 0.47
N ILE A 65 6.33 19.81 0.95
CA ILE A 65 5.04 19.79 0.26
C ILE A 65 4.80 21.19 -0.30
N ILE A 66 5.05 21.35 -1.59
CA ILE A 66 4.64 22.53 -2.36
C ILE A 66 3.10 22.57 -2.36
N ALA A 67 2.52 23.37 -1.47
CA ALA A 67 1.09 23.63 -1.45
C ALA A 67 0.72 24.63 -2.57
N GLY A 68 0.41 24.08 -3.75
CA GLY A 68 -0.04 24.83 -4.92
C GLY A 68 1.09 25.12 -5.91
N PHE A 69 0.86 24.76 -7.17
CA PHE A 69 1.78 25.04 -8.29
C PHE A 69 1.73 26.51 -8.77
N ASP A 70 0.85 27.34 -8.19
CA ASP A 70 0.66 28.74 -8.61
C ASP A 70 1.93 29.60 -8.47
N ASN A 71 2.78 29.27 -7.49
CA ASN A 71 4.04 30.00 -7.27
C ASN A 71 5.13 29.68 -8.31
N TYR A 72 4.99 28.60 -9.09
CA TYR A 72 5.94 28.25 -10.15
C TYR A 72 5.57 28.88 -11.51
N ILE A 73 4.31 29.33 -11.65
CA ILE A 73 3.81 29.96 -12.89
C ILE A 73 4.01 31.49 -12.87
N LYS A 74 4.02 32.11 -11.68
CA LYS A 74 4.21 33.55 -11.55
C LYS A 74 5.59 33.84 -10.98
N GLY A 75 6.48 34.24 -11.89
CA GLY A 75 7.82 34.71 -11.56
C GLY A 75 7.82 35.63 -10.34
N THR A 76 8.79 35.38 -9.47
CA THR A 76 9.18 36.16 -8.30
C THR A 76 8.91 37.65 -8.45
N SER A 77 7.77 38.12 -7.94
CA SER A 77 7.56 39.52 -7.57
C SER A 77 6.33 39.68 -6.67
N GLY A 78 6.58 39.80 -5.37
CA GLY A 78 5.75 40.56 -4.44
C GLY A 78 4.43 39.94 -3.98
N ALA A 79 4.48 39.19 -2.87
CA ALA A 79 3.47 39.25 -1.80
C ALA A 79 3.94 38.42 -0.60
N GLY A 80 4.94 38.94 0.11
CA GLY A 80 5.09 38.59 1.52
C GLY A 80 3.87 39.09 2.29
N ALA A 81 3.48 38.34 3.32
CA ALA A 81 2.44 38.68 4.30
C ALA A 81 0.97 38.47 3.87
N GLN A 82 0.50 37.22 3.89
CA GLN A 82 -0.73 36.80 4.58
C GLN A 82 -1.06 35.33 4.28
N ARG A 83 -0.33 34.40 4.87
CA ARG A 83 -0.93 33.10 5.21
C ARG A 83 -0.76 32.90 6.70
N ARG A 84 -1.77 33.38 7.43
CA ARG A 84 -2.11 32.98 8.80
C ARG A 84 -1.89 31.47 8.90
N LYS A 85 -1.16 31.01 9.92
CA LYS A 85 -1.10 29.63 10.39
C LYS A 85 -2.50 29.01 10.34
N GLN A 86 -2.84 28.37 9.24
CA GLN A 86 -3.95 27.44 9.18
C GLN A 86 -3.27 26.15 9.61
N GLY A 87 -3.48 25.76 10.87
CA GLY A 87 -2.93 24.51 11.39
C GLY A 87 -3.27 23.38 10.41
N ASN A 88 -2.34 22.45 10.20
CA ASN A 88 -2.60 21.25 9.41
C ASN A 88 -3.83 20.55 10.00
N THR A 89 -5.01 20.82 9.45
CA THR A 89 -6.20 20.02 9.72
C THR A 89 -5.96 18.67 9.07
N GLU A 90 -6.44 17.59 9.68
CA GLU A 90 -6.33 16.21 9.15
C GLU A 90 -6.89 16.05 7.72
N GLN A 91 -7.53 17.08 7.18
CA GLN A 91 -8.11 17.18 5.84
C GLN A 91 -7.08 17.52 4.75
N HIS A 92 -5.84 17.87 5.08
CA HIS A 92 -4.76 18.16 4.12
C HIS A 92 -3.80 16.98 3.93
N ARG A 93 -4.31 15.76 3.95
CA ARG A 93 -3.49 14.57 3.70
C ARG A 93 -3.29 14.40 2.19
N VAL A 94 -2.03 14.40 1.77
CA VAL A 94 -1.57 13.94 0.44
C VAL A 94 -0.85 12.62 0.66
N PHE A 95 -1.19 11.60 -0.11
CA PHE A 95 -0.56 10.29 0.00
C PHE A 95 0.29 10.03 -1.25
N SER A 96 1.57 9.73 -1.05
CA SER A 96 2.51 9.34 -2.09
C SER A 96 3.09 7.97 -1.76
N ARG A 97 3.04 7.04 -2.71
CA ARG A 97 3.78 5.77 -2.65
C ARG A 97 4.46 5.52 -3.99
N SER A 98 5.70 5.07 -3.92
CA SER A 98 6.44 4.46 -5.02
C SER A 98 6.27 2.94 -5.03
N SER A 99 6.61 2.35 -6.18
CA SER A 99 6.35 0.99 -6.65
C SER A 99 6.60 -0.16 -5.67
N ILE A 100 5.86 -1.26 -5.91
CA ILE A 100 5.93 -2.55 -5.20
C ILE A 100 5.54 -2.45 -3.73
N SER A 101 4.24 -2.42 -3.49
CA SER A 101 3.71 -2.79 -2.20
C SER A 101 2.44 -3.58 -2.39
N TYR A 102 2.25 -4.59 -1.54
CA TYR A 102 1.09 -5.50 -1.49
C TYR A 102 -0.28 -4.80 -1.60
N ARG A 103 -0.32 -3.48 -1.33
CA ARG A 103 -1.46 -2.62 -1.64
C ARG A 103 -1.01 -1.47 -2.55
N PRO A 104 -1.27 -1.54 -3.87
CA PRO A 104 -0.99 -0.45 -4.79
C PRO A 104 -1.68 0.85 -4.32
N GLY A 105 -1.04 2.02 -4.51
CA GLY A 105 -1.68 3.32 -4.25
C GLY A 105 -3.03 3.46 -4.98
N ASN A 106 -3.16 2.82 -6.13
CA ASN A 106 -4.38 2.76 -6.93
C ASN A 106 -5.52 1.96 -6.27
N TRP A 107 -5.18 0.98 -5.43
CA TRP A 107 -6.19 0.27 -4.64
C TRP A 107 -6.85 1.22 -3.62
N ILE A 108 -6.11 2.19 -3.08
CA ILE A 108 -6.66 3.18 -2.14
C ILE A 108 -7.68 4.08 -2.83
N GLN A 109 -7.44 4.43 -4.10
CA GLN A 109 -8.32 5.27 -4.91
C GLN A 109 -9.73 4.68 -5.09
N GLY A 110 -9.84 3.35 -5.24
CA GLY A 110 -11.12 2.65 -5.34
C GLY A 110 -11.84 2.42 -4.00
N ASN A 111 -11.16 2.65 -2.87
CA ASN A 111 -11.69 2.40 -1.53
C ASN A 111 -12.11 3.69 -0.82
N GLU A 112 -12.77 3.55 0.33
CA GLU A 112 -13.24 4.69 1.14
C GLU A 112 -12.11 5.58 1.63
N LEU A 113 -10.90 5.03 1.77
CA LEU A 113 -9.71 5.77 2.16
C LEU A 113 -9.27 6.79 1.10
N GLY A 114 -9.45 6.51 -0.20
CA GLY A 114 -9.07 7.45 -1.26
C GLY A 114 -9.74 8.81 -1.11
N ARG A 115 -11.04 8.80 -0.77
CA ARG A 115 -11.85 10.02 -0.60
C ARG A 115 -11.49 10.85 0.64
N LYS A 116 -10.65 10.32 1.53
CA LYS A 116 -10.15 11.08 2.69
C LYS A 116 -8.96 11.98 2.32
N PHE A 117 -8.34 11.75 1.17
CA PHE A 117 -7.20 12.52 0.69
C PHE A 117 -7.65 13.63 -0.26
N LYS A 118 -6.97 14.78 -0.22
CA LYS A 118 -7.22 15.89 -1.14
C LYS A 118 -6.67 15.60 -2.54
N ALA A 119 -5.54 14.90 -2.58
CA ALA A 119 -4.87 14.46 -3.79
C ALA A 119 -4.06 13.20 -3.50
N LEU A 120 -3.89 12.36 -4.52
CA LEU A 120 -3.02 11.19 -4.51
C LEU A 120 -1.86 11.42 -5.48
N VAL A 121 -0.68 10.94 -5.11
CA VAL A 121 0.46 10.84 -6.02
C VAL A 121 0.81 9.37 -6.13
N CYS A 122 0.78 8.85 -7.35
CA CYS A 122 1.18 7.47 -7.62
C CYS A 122 2.38 7.48 -8.54
N HIS A 123 3.50 6.96 -8.03
CA HIS A 123 4.73 6.78 -8.78
C HIS A 123 4.89 5.30 -9.11
N ASP A 124 5.04 4.97 -10.39
CA ASP A 124 5.16 3.59 -10.89
C ASP A 124 4.10 2.67 -10.28
N GLY A 125 2.84 3.03 -10.52
CA GLY A 125 1.67 2.38 -9.96
C GLY A 125 1.13 1.25 -10.83
N VAL A 126 0.80 0.12 -10.22
CA VAL A 126 0.06 -0.97 -10.87
C VAL A 126 -1.39 -0.55 -11.12
N PHE A 127 -1.83 -0.55 -12.39
CA PHE A 127 -3.22 -0.32 -12.77
C PHE A 127 -4.05 -1.61 -12.67
N SER A 128 -3.52 -2.72 -13.20
CA SER A 128 -4.14 -4.04 -13.06
C SER A 128 -3.17 -5.07 -12.50
N THR A 129 -3.66 -5.90 -11.56
CA THR A 129 -2.84 -6.98 -10.97
C THR A 129 -2.46 -8.04 -11.99
N LEU A 130 -3.22 -8.21 -13.06
CA LEU A 130 -2.92 -9.14 -14.15
C LEU A 130 -1.72 -8.68 -14.99
N ASN A 131 -1.57 -7.37 -15.17
CA ASN A 131 -0.48 -6.78 -15.94
C ASN A 131 0.86 -6.79 -15.19
N GLN A 132 0.87 -7.16 -13.91
CA GLN A 132 2.11 -7.46 -13.18
C GLN A 132 2.87 -8.67 -13.75
N TRP A 133 2.28 -9.43 -14.68
CA TRP A 133 2.98 -10.50 -15.40
C TRP A 133 3.73 -10.02 -16.64
N SER A 134 3.53 -8.76 -17.05
CA SER A 134 4.29 -8.11 -18.11
C SER A 134 5.62 -7.53 -17.61
N THR A 135 6.12 -8.04 -16.49
CA THR A 135 7.35 -7.59 -15.80
C THR A 135 8.53 -8.51 -16.10
N GLU A 136 9.75 -7.99 -16.01
CA GLU A 136 10.96 -8.83 -16.01
C GLU A 136 11.19 -9.60 -14.70
N GLU A 137 10.54 -9.21 -13.59
CA GLU A 137 10.74 -9.79 -12.26
C GLU A 137 9.50 -10.54 -11.73
N LEU A 138 9.34 -11.80 -12.15
CA LEU A 138 8.21 -12.65 -11.76
C LEU A 138 8.19 -13.07 -10.28
N PHE A 139 9.27 -12.81 -9.53
CA PHE A 139 9.34 -13.14 -8.11
C PHE A 139 8.22 -12.47 -7.31
N PHE A 140 7.98 -11.17 -7.52
CA PHE A 140 6.97 -10.42 -6.79
C PHE A 140 5.54 -10.92 -7.01
N PRO A 141 5.03 -11.08 -8.25
CA PRO A 141 3.68 -11.58 -8.45
C PRO A 141 3.50 -13.00 -7.90
N LEU A 142 4.52 -13.87 -8.02
CA LEU A 142 4.43 -15.23 -7.49
C LEU A 142 4.44 -15.27 -5.96
N HIS A 143 5.33 -14.51 -5.32
CA HIS A 143 5.48 -14.49 -3.87
C HIS A 143 4.29 -13.79 -3.18
N ASP A 144 3.90 -12.61 -3.65
CA ASP A 144 2.92 -11.76 -2.96
C ASP A 144 1.48 -12.26 -3.13
N PHE A 145 1.17 -12.89 -4.26
CA PHE A 145 -0.15 -13.47 -4.52
C PHE A 145 -0.22 -14.97 -4.21
N GLY A 146 0.87 -15.56 -3.70
CA GLY A 146 0.89 -16.95 -3.24
C GLY A 146 0.73 -17.97 -4.35
N GLY A 147 1.31 -17.71 -5.53
CA GLY A 147 1.30 -18.62 -6.66
C GLY A 147 1.02 -17.96 -8.02
N PRO A 148 1.08 -18.73 -9.10
CA PRO A 148 0.82 -18.23 -10.45
C PRO A 148 -0.65 -17.89 -10.68
N ILE A 149 -0.94 -17.06 -11.69
CA ILE A 149 -2.32 -16.57 -11.94
C ILE A 149 -3.30 -17.72 -12.20
N TRP A 150 -2.87 -18.78 -12.88
CA TRP A 150 -3.73 -19.92 -13.22
C TRP A 150 -4.09 -20.78 -12.00
N GLU A 151 -3.33 -20.69 -10.90
CA GLU A 151 -3.61 -21.43 -9.66
C GLU A 151 -4.37 -20.56 -8.65
N ASN A 152 -4.06 -19.26 -8.57
CA ASN A 152 -4.61 -18.38 -7.54
C ASN A 152 -5.29 -17.10 -8.08
N ARG A 153 -6.00 -17.22 -9.20
CA ARG A 153 -6.67 -16.09 -9.88
C ARG A 153 -7.54 -15.22 -8.96
N ALA A 154 -8.26 -15.86 -8.04
CA ALA A 154 -9.14 -15.16 -7.10
C ALA A 154 -8.39 -14.12 -6.24
N THR A 155 -7.13 -14.39 -5.89
CA THR A 155 -6.32 -13.45 -5.09
C THR A 155 -5.88 -12.25 -5.93
N TYR A 156 -5.50 -12.48 -7.19
CA TYR A 156 -5.18 -11.39 -8.12
C TYR A 156 -6.38 -10.47 -8.35
N GLU A 157 -7.57 -11.03 -8.60
CA GLU A 157 -8.80 -10.26 -8.85
C GLU A 157 -9.27 -9.51 -7.59
N LYS A 158 -9.15 -10.11 -6.40
CA LYS A 158 -9.53 -9.48 -5.13
C LYS A 158 -8.78 -8.17 -4.86
N TRP A 159 -7.50 -8.12 -5.21
CA TRP A 159 -6.64 -6.97 -4.97
C TRP A 159 -6.49 -6.06 -6.18
N ASP A 160 -7.15 -6.37 -7.30
CA ASP A 160 -7.07 -5.60 -8.53
C ASP A 160 -7.67 -4.19 -8.37
N PRO A 161 -6.88 -3.11 -8.51
CA PRO A 161 -7.41 -1.75 -8.52
C PRO A 161 -8.44 -1.51 -9.63
N ALA A 162 -8.31 -2.21 -10.77
CA ALA A 162 -9.20 -2.08 -11.92
C ALA A 162 -10.63 -2.56 -11.65
N THR A 163 -10.87 -3.34 -10.58
CA THR A 163 -12.22 -3.76 -10.20
C THR A 163 -13.08 -2.60 -9.67
N LYS A 164 -12.44 -1.55 -9.13
CA LYS A 164 -13.12 -0.43 -8.46
C LYS A 164 -12.97 0.90 -9.20
N LEU A 165 -12.73 0.87 -10.51
CA LEU A 165 -12.63 2.07 -11.34
C LEU A 165 -13.87 2.97 -11.24
N ALA A 166 -15.04 2.35 -11.01
CA ALA A 166 -16.31 3.04 -10.77
C ALA A 166 -16.29 4.04 -9.60
N ASN A 167 -15.38 3.87 -8.64
CA ASN A 167 -15.32 4.66 -7.41
C ASN A 167 -14.25 5.77 -7.44
N TRP A 168 -13.44 5.82 -8.50
CA TRP A 168 -12.34 6.76 -8.61
C TRP A 168 -12.89 8.20 -8.72
N SER A 169 -12.46 9.04 -7.78
CA SER A 169 -12.98 10.41 -7.61
C SER A 169 -11.94 11.41 -7.08
N THR A 170 -10.82 10.94 -6.51
CA THR A 170 -9.81 11.82 -5.92
C THR A 170 -8.85 12.33 -6.99
N PRO A 171 -8.48 13.62 -6.99
CA PRO A 171 -7.43 14.14 -7.87
C PRO A 171 -6.13 13.33 -7.73
N GLN A 172 -5.52 12.97 -8.86
CA GLN A 172 -4.35 12.08 -8.85
C GLN A 172 -3.26 12.53 -9.83
N LEU A 173 -2.03 12.63 -9.33
CA LEU A 173 -0.81 12.76 -10.13
C LEU A 173 -0.26 11.37 -10.39
N VAL A 174 -0.08 11.04 -11.66
CA VAL A 174 0.56 9.82 -12.13
C VAL A 174 1.97 10.18 -12.57
N ILE A 175 2.96 9.52 -11.98
CA ILE A 175 4.37 9.63 -12.36
C ILE A 175 4.81 8.25 -12.86
N HIS A 176 5.43 8.20 -14.04
CA HIS A 176 5.87 6.94 -14.61
C HIS A 176 7.13 7.09 -15.48
N ASN A 177 7.95 6.06 -15.51
CA ASN A 177 9.22 6.06 -16.24
C ASN A 177 9.10 5.25 -17.54
N GLU A 178 9.71 5.73 -18.63
CA GLU A 178 9.61 5.05 -19.94
C GLU A 178 10.45 3.77 -20.00
N LEU A 179 11.61 3.77 -19.35
CA LEU A 179 12.53 2.62 -19.29
C LEU A 179 12.25 1.71 -18.07
N ASP A 180 11.05 1.80 -17.51
CA ASP A 180 10.57 0.90 -16.47
C ASP A 180 10.08 -0.42 -17.09
N TYR A 181 10.95 -1.44 -17.08
CA TYR A 181 10.61 -2.79 -17.52
C TYR A 181 9.92 -3.63 -16.45
N ARG A 182 9.83 -3.11 -15.21
CA ARG A 182 9.12 -3.79 -14.12
C ARG A 182 7.64 -3.49 -14.16
N LEU A 183 7.28 -2.24 -14.44
CA LEU A 183 5.91 -1.78 -14.68
C LEU A 183 5.89 -1.01 -16.00
N PRO A 184 5.45 -1.65 -17.10
CA PRO A 184 5.42 -0.99 -18.39
C PRO A 184 4.58 0.29 -18.38
N ILE A 185 5.02 1.28 -19.15
CA ILE A 185 4.37 2.60 -19.25
C ILE A 185 2.85 2.55 -19.54
N SER A 186 2.39 1.46 -20.16
CA SER A 186 0.96 1.18 -20.39
C SER A 186 0.12 1.23 -19.11
N GLU A 187 0.67 0.84 -17.95
CA GLU A 187 -0.03 0.89 -16.66
C GLU A 187 -0.36 2.32 -16.26
N GLY A 188 0.64 3.21 -16.28
CA GLY A 188 0.45 4.62 -15.98
C GLY A 188 -0.48 5.32 -16.97
N LEU A 189 -0.38 5.00 -18.26
CA LEU A 189 -1.25 5.55 -19.29
C LEU A 189 -2.70 5.08 -19.14
N ALA A 190 -2.93 3.78 -18.86
CA ALA A 190 -4.25 3.23 -18.64
C ALA A 190 -4.94 3.93 -17.45
N MET A 191 -4.22 4.10 -16.36
CA MET A 191 -4.69 4.83 -15.18
C MET A 191 -5.04 6.29 -15.51
N PHE A 192 -4.16 7.02 -16.20
CA PHE A 192 -4.41 8.41 -16.60
C PHE A 192 -5.65 8.54 -17.49
N ASN A 193 -5.79 7.65 -18.48
CA ASN A 193 -6.93 7.64 -19.38
C ASN A 193 -8.26 7.37 -18.64
N VAL A 194 -8.27 6.45 -17.67
CA VAL A 194 -9.49 6.21 -16.87
C VAL A 194 -9.84 7.42 -16.01
N LEU A 195 -8.85 8.07 -15.40
CA LEU A 195 -9.08 9.29 -14.62
C LEU A 195 -9.65 10.42 -15.50
N GLN A 196 -9.08 10.63 -16.68
CA GLN A 196 -9.56 11.61 -17.67
C GLN A 196 -10.97 11.29 -18.15
N ALA A 197 -11.25 10.03 -18.50
CA ALA A 197 -12.57 9.58 -18.95
C ALA A 197 -13.66 9.78 -17.88
N ARG A 198 -13.29 9.71 -16.60
CA ARG A 198 -14.19 9.98 -15.47
C ARG A 198 -14.32 11.45 -15.09
N GLY A 199 -13.57 12.34 -15.73
CA GLY A 199 -13.53 13.77 -15.38
C GLY A 199 -12.87 14.06 -14.03
N VAL A 200 -12.03 13.14 -13.53
CA VAL A 200 -11.26 13.36 -12.30
C VAL A 200 -10.03 14.21 -12.64
N PRO A 201 -9.74 15.29 -11.88
CA PRO A 201 -8.54 16.09 -12.12
C PRO A 201 -7.28 15.24 -12.01
N SER A 202 -6.60 15.00 -13.13
CA SER A 202 -5.36 14.23 -13.16
C SER A 202 -4.27 14.92 -13.97
N ARG A 203 -3.03 14.52 -13.68
CA ARG A 203 -1.81 14.93 -14.37
C ARG A 203 -0.96 13.69 -14.58
N PHE A 204 -0.26 13.66 -15.70
CA PHE A 204 0.69 12.62 -16.05
C PHE A 204 2.05 13.27 -16.23
N LEU A 205 3.04 12.78 -15.48
CA LEU A 205 4.44 13.15 -15.60
C LEU A 205 5.19 11.90 -16.02
N MET A 206 5.93 11.98 -17.12
CA MET A 206 6.73 10.87 -17.61
C MET A 206 8.18 11.30 -17.77
N PHE A 207 9.08 10.42 -17.32
CA PHE A 207 10.52 10.57 -17.45
C PHE A 207 11.02 9.61 -18.55
N PRO A 208 11.46 10.14 -19.71
CA PRO A 208 11.88 9.30 -20.84
C PRO A 208 13.22 8.60 -20.60
N ASP A 209 14.09 9.18 -19.75
CA ASP A 209 15.46 8.73 -19.54
C ASP A 209 15.67 7.96 -18.22
N GLU A 210 14.63 7.79 -17.39
CA GLU A 210 14.71 7.12 -16.07
C GLU A 210 14.21 5.68 -16.12
N ASN A 211 14.73 4.83 -15.22
CA ASN A 211 14.28 3.46 -14.98
C ASN A 211 13.55 3.37 -13.62
N HIS A 212 12.96 2.21 -13.30
CA HIS A 212 12.20 1.90 -12.08
C HIS A 212 12.96 2.15 -10.75
N SER A 213 14.28 2.34 -10.77
CA SER A 213 15.10 2.47 -9.54
C SER A 213 16.35 3.35 -9.69
N ARG A 214 16.53 4.03 -10.83
CA ARG A 214 17.65 4.93 -11.09
C ARG A 214 17.30 5.99 -12.11
#